data_AF-A0A1Y4DH20-F1
#
_entry.id   AF-A0A1Y4DH20-F1
#
_cell.length_a   1.000
_cell.length_b   1.000
_cell.length_c   1.000
_cell.angle_alpha   90.00
_cell.angle_beta   90.00
_cell.angle_gamma   90.00
#
_symmetry.space_group_name_H-M   'P 1'
#
loop_
_entity.id
_entity.type
_entity.pdbx_description
1 polymer ?
#
loop_
_entity_poly.entity_id
_entity_poly.type
_entity_poly.pdbx_seq_one_letter_code
_entity_poly.pdbx_strand_id
1 'polypeptide(L)'
;MTNRLAVVLACVFSLGLTGTVSAQQARQTLPSDDTIALTEDTTVKLSGESDLYKETEVFSPLDRKVSIRVSNVPISAFLNSITTQAKINFIMSEEFANKKVTASLTRVTVREALDTLLRVHGLTYQRIGKSDSYVVTKRSSDAPDTITKIYTLSYISLQGIGSAQSELSSIMPQDVSTGGSSYSSSSTDTGIGVGGTGTSGTTDSYSGGAEITAIVKSMLSPVGKIAVDPRTNKLIITDVAEVFPQVENILAELDIKPPQILIEAQIVEVSKTSGLSLGFEYGGESGALVSMTAPSRVVDLDYIKGNGVKGWNFIFPTKDQMNSDSSESGGSSSSSSSSSDQTDEGGLLDFSAFNIVLKSLLTRGEAKYLGKPKVVTLNNKTATITTSTDATVGQTMSQSGSGSGEGMTTTSAERKRVGLTLQVTPQVNREGYVTLYVQPSYSDLVSSGFDFSKDTTTRAASTLVRVKNGQTVVIGGLLTSRETNQTRKVPLLGDIPILGWLFTSKTTSKSTTDLVIFITPTILAE
;
A
#
# COMPACT_ATOMS: atom_id res chain seq x y z
N MET A 1 38.55 45.58 10.53
CA MET A 1 38.40 45.65 9.06
C MET A 1 37.61 44.42 8.65
N THR A 2 36.29 44.32 8.79
CA THR A 2 35.19 45.28 8.55
C THR A 2 34.86 45.46 7.06
N ASN A 3 33.86 44.70 6.60
CA ASN A 3 32.87 44.95 5.54
C ASN A 3 32.12 43.60 5.40
N ARG A 4 30.82 43.42 5.66
CA ARG A 4 29.62 44.25 5.41
C ARG A 4 29.50 44.70 3.95
N LEU A 5 28.67 43.98 3.20
CA LEU A 5 27.81 44.57 2.19
C LEU A 5 26.40 44.01 2.36
N ALA A 6 25.43 44.88 2.53
CA ALA A 6 24.01 44.57 2.41
C ALA A 6 23.51 45.19 1.11
N VAL A 7 22.52 44.57 0.47
CA VAL A 7 21.77 45.20 -0.62
C VAL A 7 20.32 45.35 -0.17
N VAL A 8 19.88 46.60 -0.14
CA VAL A 8 18.49 47.02 0.11
C VAL A 8 17.97 47.57 -1.21
N LEU A 9 16.73 47.22 -1.57
CA LEU A 9 15.94 48.00 -2.49
C LEU A 9 14.48 48.09 -2.00
N ALA A 10 14.13 49.24 -1.41
CA ALA A 10 12.77 49.77 -1.41
C ALA A 10 12.61 50.61 -2.69
N CYS A 11 11.47 51.10 -3.18
CA CYS A 11 10.14 51.44 -2.65
C CYS A 11 9.24 51.66 -3.92
N VAL A 12 7.91 51.86 -3.97
CA VAL A 12 7.10 53.00 -3.48
C VAL A 12 5.58 52.73 -3.77
N PHE A 13 4.74 52.88 -2.74
CA PHE A 13 3.33 53.39 -2.66
C PHE A 13 2.26 53.15 -3.76
N SER A 14 1.05 52.81 -3.30
CA SER A 14 -0.08 53.78 -3.25
C SER A 14 -1.01 53.54 -2.04
N LEU A 15 -1.82 54.54 -1.64
CA LEU A 15 -2.59 54.62 -0.38
C LEU A 15 -4.08 54.21 -0.53
N GLY A 16 -4.73 53.79 0.57
CA GLY A 16 -6.19 53.54 0.58
C GLY A 16 -6.82 53.22 1.96
N LEU A 17 -6.97 54.25 2.80
CA LEU A 17 -7.71 54.38 4.08
C LEU A 17 -8.59 53.24 4.67
N THR A 18 -8.29 52.91 5.95
CA THR A 18 -9.19 52.77 7.13
C THR A 18 -10.56 52.08 7.06
N GLY A 19 -10.76 51.08 7.94
CA GLY A 19 -12.08 50.59 8.33
C GLY A 19 -12.06 49.48 9.39
N THR A 20 -12.06 49.83 10.69
CA THR A 20 -12.19 48.87 11.80
C THR A 20 -13.59 48.95 12.41
N VAL A 21 -14.37 47.87 12.35
CA VAL A 21 -15.57 47.68 13.20
C VAL A 21 -15.59 46.25 13.73
N SER A 22 -15.76 46.12 15.05
CA SER A 22 -15.92 44.85 15.75
C SER A 22 -17.39 44.59 16.06
N ALA A 23 -17.75 43.30 16.07
CA ALA A 23 -18.87 42.67 16.77
C ALA A 23 -20.21 43.43 16.96
N GLN A 24 -21.30 42.84 16.45
CA GLN A 24 -22.56 42.83 17.20
C GLN A 24 -23.41 41.58 16.89
N GLN A 25 -23.43 40.64 17.84
CA GLN A 25 -24.53 39.69 17.96
C GLN A 25 -25.74 40.44 18.52
N ALA A 26 -26.90 40.34 17.86
CA ALA A 26 -28.14 40.86 18.41
C ALA A 26 -28.62 39.96 19.56
N ARG A 27 -28.43 40.42 20.79
CA ARG A 27 -29.01 39.82 22.01
C ARG A 27 -29.86 40.91 22.68
N GLN A 28 -31.19 40.75 22.70
CA GLN A 28 -32.09 41.70 23.35
C GLN A 28 -32.04 41.58 24.89
N THR A 29 -32.27 42.71 25.53
CA THR A 29 -32.24 43.01 26.99
C THR A 29 -33.58 42.61 27.66
N LEU A 30 -33.58 41.93 28.82
CA LEU A 30 -33.73 42.45 30.21
C LEU A 30 -35.03 43.25 30.50
N PRO A 31 -35.52 43.33 31.76
CA PRO A 31 -35.10 42.65 33.01
C PRO A 31 -36.07 41.47 33.33
N SER A 32 -36.37 40.98 34.54
CA SER A 32 -35.99 41.24 35.96
C SER A 32 -36.20 39.94 36.79
N ASP A 33 -35.84 39.94 38.08
CA ASP A 33 -36.23 38.94 39.09
C ASP A 33 -36.92 39.67 40.26
N ASP A 34 -38.04 39.14 40.75
CA ASP A 34 -38.70 39.60 41.99
C ASP A 34 -39.50 38.44 42.60
N THR A 35 -39.26 38.17 43.88
CA THR A 35 -39.78 36.99 44.59
C THR A 35 -41.14 37.28 45.24
N ILE A 36 -42.04 36.27 45.40
CA ILE A 36 -42.81 35.95 46.64
C ILE A 36 -44.07 35.07 46.40
N ALA A 37 -44.16 34.01 47.22
CA ALA A 37 -45.32 33.28 47.75
C ALA A 37 -46.37 32.55 46.89
N LEU A 38 -46.81 31.44 47.49
CA LEU A 38 -47.95 30.56 47.18
C LEU A 38 -49.30 31.27 47.38
N THR A 39 -50.36 30.86 46.64
CA THR A 39 -51.66 30.36 47.16
C THR A 39 -52.45 29.74 45.99
N GLU A 40 -53.50 28.98 46.29
CA GLU A 40 -54.15 27.97 45.44
C GLU A 40 -55.18 28.48 44.40
N ASP A 41 -55.54 27.54 43.52
CA ASP A 41 -56.84 27.31 42.87
C ASP A 41 -57.27 28.17 41.66
N THR A 42 -57.33 27.52 40.49
CA THR A 42 -58.52 27.45 39.59
C THR A 42 -58.16 26.61 38.35
N THR A 43 -58.86 25.50 38.11
CA THR A 43 -58.69 24.69 36.90
C THR A 43 -59.31 25.31 35.64
N VAL A 44 -58.53 25.48 34.57
CA VAL A 44 -59.01 25.37 33.17
C VAL A 44 -57.96 24.64 32.33
N LYS A 45 -58.42 23.70 31.47
CA LYS A 45 -57.56 22.86 30.64
C LYS A 45 -56.93 23.65 29.47
N LEU A 46 -55.63 23.46 29.26
CA LEU A 46 -55.01 23.61 27.94
C LEU A 46 -54.56 22.22 27.47
N SER A 47 -55.26 21.68 26.49
CA SER A 47 -54.90 20.45 25.79
C SER A 47 -53.93 20.76 24.65
N GLY A 48 -52.85 19.99 24.54
CA GLY A 48 -52.00 20.01 23.34
C GLY A 48 -50.52 20.20 23.63
N GLU A 49 -49.93 19.30 24.41
CA GLU A 49 -48.48 19.10 24.41
C GLU A 49 -48.19 17.65 24.00
N SER A 50 -47.13 17.46 23.22
CA SER A 50 -47.02 16.34 22.29
C SER A 50 -46.63 15.01 22.94
N ASP A 51 -47.56 14.05 23.02
CA ASP A 51 -47.32 12.63 23.30
C ASP A 51 -46.57 11.89 22.14
N LEU A 52 -45.68 12.56 21.41
CA LEU A 52 -44.70 11.86 20.57
C LEU A 52 -43.50 11.45 21.42
N TYR A 53 -43.06 10.20 21.25
CA TYR A 53 -41.95 9.57 21.99
C TYR A 53 -42.23 9.22 23.46
N LYS A 54 -43.45 8.77 23.76
CA LYS A 54 -43.63 7.82 24.87
C LYS A 54 -43.28 6.42 24.37
N GLU A 55 -42.00 6.04 24.48
CA GLU A 55 -41.58 4.65 24.26
C GLU A 55 -42.40 3.76 25.19
N THR A 56 -43.36 3.05 24.60
CA THR A 56 -44.16 2.07 25.32
C THR A 56 -43.26 0.87 25.51
N GLU A 57 -42.60 0.78 26.66
CA GLU A 57 -41.79 -0.37 27.07
C GLU A 57 -42.59 -1.65 26.78
N VAL A 58 -42.11 -2.45 25.83
CA VAL A 58 -42.80 -3.66 25.37
C VAL A 58 -42.57 -4.76 26.39
N PHE A 59 -43.12 -4.58 27.58
CA PHE A 59 -43.02 -5.52 28.69
C PHE A 59 -43.49 -6.90 28.22
N SER A 60 -42.58 -7.87 28.25
CA SER A 60 -42.92 -9.24 27.88
C SER A 60 -44.07 -9.71 28.79
N PRO A 61 -45.15 -10.31 28.24
CA PRO A 61 -46.25 -10.82 29.05
C PRO A 61 -45.80 -11.81 30.14
N LEU A 62 -44.65 -12.48 29.94
CA LEU A 62 -44.02 -13.40 30.89
C LEU A 62 -43.36 -12.71 32.09
N ASP A 63 -43.04 -11.41 32.01
CA ASP A 63 -42.34 -10.69 33.08
C ASP A 63 -43.32 -9.97 34.05
N ARG A 64 -44.63 -10.14 33.82
CA ARG A 64 -45.68 -9.74 34.76
C ARG A 64 -45.57 -10.53 36.06
N LYS A 65 -45.81 -9.88 37.20
CA LYS A 65 -45.80 -10.50 38.53
C LYS A 65 -47.19 -11.03 38.87
N VAL A 66 -47.27 -12.30 39.23
CA VAL A 66 -48.51 -13.00 39.61
C VAL A 66 -48.44 -13.54 41.03
N SER A 67 -49.61 -13.79 41.62
CA SER A 67 -49.75 -14.46 42.91
C SER A 67 -50.90 -15.43 42.82
N ILE A 68 -50.60 -16.72 42.92
CA ILE A 68 -51.52 -17.83 42.69
C ILE A 68 -51.30 -18.86 43.78
N ARG A 69 -52.39 -19.36 44.37
CA ARG A 69 -52.38 -20.50 45.30
C ARG A 69 -53.29 -21.58 44.75
N VAL A 70 -52.72 -22.75 44.46
CA VAL A 70 -53.46 -23.95 44.03
C VAL A 70 -53.01 -25.15 44.84
N SER A 71 -53.95 -26.04 45.14
CA SER A 71 -53.71 -27.29 45.85
C SER A 71 -54.38 -28.43 45.11
N ASN A 72 -53.60 -29.44 44.70
CA ASN A 72 -54.10 -30.66 44.05
C ASN A 72 -54.90 -30.42 42.74
N VAL A 73 -54.48 -29.42 41.95
CA VAL A 73 -55.14 -28.98 40.70
C VAL A 73 -54.40 -29.56 39.48
N PRO A 74 -55.08 -30.00 38.40
CA PRO A 74 -54.40 -30.42 37.17
C PRO A 74 -53.61 -29.27 36.51
N ILE A 75 -52.46 -29.57 35.88
CA ILE A 75 -51.59 -28.57 35.25
C ILE A 75 -52.38 -27.69 34.26
N SER A 76 -53.31 -28.25 33.49
CA SER A 76 -54.16 -27.49 32.56
C SER A 76 -54.94 -26.37 33.24
N ALA A 77 -55.55 -26.61 34.39
CA ALA A 77 -56.31 -25.59 35.14
C ALA A 77 -55.40 -24.54 35.79
N PHE A 78 -54.18 -24.91 36.19
CA PHE A 78 -53.18 -23.94 36.65
C PHE A 78 -52.67 -23.06 35.49
N LEU A 79 -52.34 -23.64 34.34
CA LEU A 79 -51.94 -22.89 33.15
C LEU A 79 -53.07 -21.97 32.66
N ASN A 80 -54.32 -22.42 32.71
CA ASN A 80 -55.48 -21.56 32.42
C ASN A 80 -55.60 -20.39 33.41
N SER A 81 -55.28 -20.59 34.69
CA SER A 81 -55.25 -19.50 35.68
C SER A 81 -54.17 -18.46 35.35
N ILE A 82 -52.99 -18.91 34.89
CA ILE A 82 -51.94 -18.02 34.37
C ILE A 82 -52.39 -17.34 33.06
N THR A 83 -53.02 -18.06 32.13
CA THR A 83 -53.58 -17.52 30.87
C THR A 83 -54.47 -16.31 31.15
N THR A 84 -55.43 -16.45 32.09
CA THR A 84 -56.34 -15.37 32.47
C THR A 84 -55.62 -14.18 33.11
N GLN A 85 -54.63 -14.42 33.97
CA GLN A 85 -53.95 -13.35 34.71
C GLN A 85 -52.87 -12.63 33.88
N ALA A 86 -52.15 -13.37 33.02
CA ALA A 86 -51.04 -12.87 32.21
C ALA A 86 -51.43 -12.44 30.79
N LYS A 87 -52.62 -12.84 30.30
CA LYS A 87 -53.11 -12.66 28.92
C LYS A 87 -52.24 -13.36 27.86
N ILE A 88 -51.87 -14.61 28.12
CA ILE A 88 -51.05 -15.46 27.23
C ILE A 88 -51.75 -16.80 27.02
N ASN A 89 -51.59 -17.44 25.86
CA ASN A 89 -52.26 -18.71 25.56
C ASN A 89 -51.30 -19.90 25.71
N PHE A 90 -51.76 -21.00 26.29
CA PHE A 90 -51.03 -22.27 26.35
C PHE A 90 -51.71 -23.35 25.52
N ILE A 91 -50.89 -24.16 24.86
CA ILE A 91 -51.29 -25.37 24.13
C ILE A 91 -50.52 -26.55 24.75
N MET A 92 -51.22 -27.64 25.09
CA MET A 92 -50.67 -28.78 25.80
C MET A 92 -51.38 -30.07 25.36
N SER A 93 -50.66 -31.20 25.29
CA SER A 93 -51.24 -32.52 25.07
C SER A 93 -51.86 -33.11 26.35
N GLU A 94 -52.89 -33.94 26.20
CA GLU A 94 -53.64 -34.52 27.32
C GLU A 94 -52.77 -35.38 28.26
N GLU A 95 -51.71 -36.00 27.74
CA GLU A 95 -50.69 -36.75 28.48
C GLU A 95 -50.08 -35.93 29.65
N PHE A 96 -49.92 -34.62 29.46
CA PHE A 96 -49.33 -33.73 30.46
C PHE A 96 -50.37 -32.93 31.24
N ALA A 97 -51.57 -32.72 30.67
CA ALA A 97 -52.66 -31.95 31.28
C ALA A 97 -53.14 -32.54 32.62
N ASN A 98 -53.14 -33.87 32.76
CA ASN A 98 -53.67 -34.60 33.91
C ASN A 98 -52.70 -34.72 35.10
N LYS A 99 -51.45 -34.29 34.96
CA LYS A 99 -50.50 -34.21 36.09
C LYS A 99 -51.02 -33.23 37.12
N LYS A 100 -50.93 -33.56 38.42
CA LYS A 100 -51.44 -32.71 39.52
C LYS A 100 -50.35 -31.83 40.10
N VAL A 101 -50.73 -30.61 40.47
CA VAL A 101 -49.88 -29.55 41.00
C VAL A 101 -50.45 -28.98 42.29
N THR A 102 -49.54 -28.69 43.21
CA THR A 102 -49.77 -27.88 44.42
C THR A 102 -48.67 -26.82 44.46
N ALA A 103 -49.04 -25.54 44.44
CA ALA A 103 -48.11 -24.43 44.37
C ALA A 103 -48.69 -23.18 45.05
N SER A 104 -47.85 -22.48 45.82
CA SER A 104 -48.19 -21.17 46.42
C SER A 104 -47.13 -20.16 45.99
N LEU A 105 -47.48 -19.35 44.98
CA LEU A 105 -46.62 -18.33 44.40
C LEU A 105 -47.07 -16.96 44.89
N THR A 106 -46.12 -16.14 45.37
CA THR A 106 -46.38 -14.78 45.86
C THR A 106 -45.43 -13.78 45.21
N ARG A 107 -45.96 -12.89 44.36
CA ARG A 107 -45.21 -11.84 43.64
C ARG A 107 -44.07 -12.39 42.75
N VAL A 108 -44.26 -13.58 42.18
CA VAL A 108 -43.31 -14.27 41.29
C VAL A 108 -43.57 -13.83 39.84
N THR A 109 -42.55 -13.78 38.98
CA THR A 109 -42.77 -13.51 37.54
C THR A 109 -43.46 -14.71 36.87
N VAL A 110 -44.28 -14.47 35.84
CA VAL A 110 -44.95 -15.56 35.10
C VAL A 110 -43.92 -16.52 34.48
N ARG A 111 -42.80 -15.99 33.97
CA ARG A 111 -41.64 -16.75 33.47
C ARG A 111 -41.11 -17.75 34.50
N GLU A 112 -40.79 -17.26 35.69
CA GLU A 112 -40.22 -18.04 36.79
C GLU A 112 -41.23 -19.05 37.36
N ALA A 113 -42.49 -18.67 37.49
CA ALA A 113 -43.59 -19.54 37.89
C ALA A 113 -43.82 -20.71 36.91
N LEU A 114 -43.71 -20.44 35.60
CA LEU A 114 -43.85 -21.46 34.56
C LEU A 114 -42.63 -22.37 34.50
N ASP A 115 -41.43 -21.81 34.47
CA ASP A 115 -40.19 -22.59 34.39
C ASP A 115 -40.04 -23.53 35.59
N THR A 116 -40.16 -23.01 36.82
CA THR A 116 -40.07 -23.85 38.03
C THR A 116 -41.09 -24.99 38.04
N LEU A 117 -42.34 -24.73 37.66
CA LEU A 117 -43.39 -25.75 37.66
C LEU A 117 -43.22 -26.78 36.55
N LEU A 118 -42.96 -26.34 35.32
CA LEU A 118 -42.80 -27.23 34.18
C LEU A 118 -41.53 -28.09 34.35
N ARG A 119 -40.45 -27.52 34.88
CA ARG A 119 -39.21 -28.21 35.23
C ARG A 119 -39.44 -29.36 36.22
N VAL A 120 -40.23 -29.15 37.28
CA VAL A 120 -40.58 -30.21 38.25
C VAL A 120 -41.28 -31.41 37.59
N HIS A 121 -42.04 -31.20 36.51
CA HIS A 121 -42.77 -32.25 35.80
C HIS A 121 -42.09 -32.77 34.51
N GLY A 122 -40.84 -32.36 34.25
CA GLY A 122 -40.07 -32.76 33.06
C GLY A 122 -40.62 -32.16 31.76
N LEU A 123 -41.17 -30.96 31.83
CA LEU A 123 -41.76 -30.22 30.72
C LEU A 123 -40.96 -28.94 30.42
N THR A 124 -41.11 -28.43 29.21
CA THR A 124 -40.59 -27.11 28.78
C THR A 124 -41.65 -26.42 27.92
N TYR A 125 -41.50 -25.12 27.66
CA TYR A 125 -42.43 -24.36 26.83
C TYR A 125 -41.71 -23.63 25.70
N GLN A 126 -42.33 -23.60 24.52
CA GLN A 126 -41.82 -22.94 23.33
C GLN A 126 -42.87 -22.00 22.75
N ARG A 127 -42.50 -20.74 22.51
CA ARG A 127 -43.37 -19.75 21.85
C ARG A 127 -43.55 -20.09 20.37
N ILE A 128 -44.79 -20.06 19.88
CA ILE A 128 -45.07 -20.14 18.44
C ILE A 128 -45.14 -18.73 17.85
N GLY A 129 -44.21 -18.41 16.96
CA GLY A 129 -44.26 -17.21 16.11
C GLY A 129 -44.25 -15.90 16.91
N LYS A 130 -45.05 -14.93 16.44
CA LYS A 130 -45.15 -13.57 17.01
C LYS A 130 -46.31 -13.38 17.99
N SER A 131 -47.20 -14.37 18.13
CA SER A 131 -48.31 -14.33 19.09
C SER A 131 -47.84 -14.72 20.49
N ASP A 132 -48.65 -14.38 21.50
CA ASP A 132 -48.40 -14.79 22.90
C ASP A 132 -48.91 -16.20 23.18
N SER A 133 -48.70 -17.11 22.22
CA SER A 133 -49.09 -18.52 22.29
C SER A 133 -47.85 -19.40 22.52
N TYR A 134 -47.92 -20.25 23.53
CA TYR A 134 -46.82 -21.12 23.96
C TYR A 134 -47.27 -22.59 23.96
N VAL A 135 -46.53 -23.47 23.30
CA VAL A 135 -46.74 -24.92 23.39
C VAL A 135 -45.90 -25.48 24.52
N VAL A 136 -46.49 -26.31 25.38
CA VAL A 136 -45.77 -27.08 26.39
C VAL A 136 -45.44 -28.46 25.84
N THR A 137 -44.16 -28.81 25.83
CA THR A 137 -43.61 -30.07 25.32
C THR A 137 -42.85 -30.82 26.42
N LYS A 138 -42.55 -32.10 26.20
CA LYS A 138 -41.64 -32.85 27.06
C LYS A 138 -40.24 -32.23 26.96
N ARG A 139 -39.61 -31.98 28.11
CA ARG A 139 -38.21 -31.53 28.16
C ARG A 139 -37.33 -32.68 27.67
N SER A 140 -36.53 -32.43 26.63
CA SER A 140 -35.49 -33.38 26.22
C SER A 140 -34.51 -33.57 27.36
N SER A 141 -34.16 -34.81 27.70
CA SER A 141 -33.26 -35.16 28.79
C SER A 141 -31.83 -34.62 28.61
N ASP A 142 -31.44 -34.41 27.35
CA ASP A 142 -30.04 -34.24 26.94
C ASP A 142 -29.66 -32.78 26.60
N ALA A 143 -30.57 -31.83 26.83
CA ALA A 143 -30.34 -30.40 26.61
C ALA A 143 -30.15 -29.67 27.96
N PRO A 144 -28.91 -29.31 28.35
CA PRO A 144 -28.67 -28.49 29.53
C PRO A 144 -29.18 -27.06 29.32
N ASP A 145 -29.47 -26.36 30.43
CA ASP A 145 -29.88 -24.95 30.38
C ASP A 145 -28.72 -24.09 29.88
N THR A 146 -28.84 -23.58 28.65
CA THR A 146 -27.90 -22.62 28.07
C THR A 146 -28.42 -21.20 28.23
N ILE A 147 -27.52 -20.29 28.58
CA ILE A 147 -27.77 -18.86 28.71
C ILE A 147 -27.04 -18.17 27.55
N THR A 148 -27.63 -17.13 26.97
CA THR A 148 -26.94 -16.29 25.98
C THR A 148 -26.47 -15.00 26.62
N LYS A 149 -25.16 -14.73 26.56
CA LYS A 149 -24.56 -13.43 26.89
C LYS A 149 -24.00 -12.76 25.64
N ILE A 150 -24.02 -11.42 25.64
CA ILE A 150 -23.51 -10.60 24.54
C ILE A 150 -22.36 -9.76 25.10
N TYR A 151 -21.17 -9.93 24.54
CA TYR A 151 -19.97 -9.18 24.90
C TYR A 151 -19.66 -8.15 23.81
N THR A 152 -19.19 -6.96 24.20
CA THR A 152 -18.68 -5.92 23.31
C THR A 152 -17.17 -5.86 23.47
N LEU A 153 -16.43 -6.06 22.37
CA LEU A 153 -14.98 -5.88 22.38
C LEU A 153 -14.65 -4.41 22.08
N SER A 154 -13.68 -3.85 22.80
CA SER A 154 -13.33 -2.43 22.74
C SER A 154 -12.09 -2.17 21.89
N TYR A 155 -11.12 -3.08 21.93
CA TYR A 155 -9.81 -2.90 21.29
C TYR A 155 -9.53 -3.92 20.18
N ILE A 156 -10.19 -5.09 20.23
CA ILE A 156 -10.06 -6.11 19.19
C ILE A 156 -11.18 -5.97 18.16
N SER A 157 -10.80 -5.77 16.89
CA SER A 157 -11.71 -5.77 15.75
C SER A 157 -12.09 -7.19 15.30
N LEU A 158 -13.39 -7.51 15.32
CA LEU A 158 -13.94 -8.77 14.77
C LEU A 158 -14.00 -8.77 13.23
N GLN A 159 -13.83 -7.60 12.59
CA GLN A 159 -13.76 -7.45 11.13
C GLN A 159 -12.39 -7.91 10.58
N GLY A 160 -12.41 -8.62 9.45
CA GLY A 160 -11.19 -9.15 8.83
C GLY A 160 -10.35 -8.09 8.12
N ILE A 161 -9.02 -8.21 8.23
CA ILE A 161 -8.03 -7.25 7.69
C ILE A 161 -8.09 -7.13 6.15
N GLY A 162 -8.65 -8.13 5.46
CA GLY A 162 -8.74 -8.18 3.99
C GLY A 162 -9.38 -6.95 3.33
N SER A 163 -10.34 -6.28 3.99
CA SER A 163 -10.99 -5.09 3.41
C SER A 163 -10.04 -3.91 3.28
N ALA A 164 -9.14 -3.70 4.26
CA ALA A 164 -8.17 -2.60 4.22
C ALA A 164 -7.11 -2.80 3.13
N GLN A 165 -6.67 -4.04 2.89
CA GLN A 165 -5.75 -4.38 1.80
C GLN A 165 -6.40 -4.10 0.43
N SER A 166 -7.67 -4.47 0.24
CA SER A 166 -8.41 -4.20 -1.00
C SER A 166 -8.64 -2.70 -1.23
N GLU A 167 -8.99 -1.93 -0.19
CA GLU A 167 -9.16 -0.49 -0.29
C GLU A 167 -7.86 0.22 -0.65
N LEU A 168 -6.72 -0.16 -0.03
CA LEU A 168 -5.42 0.40 -0.40
C LEU A 168 -5.05 0.08 -1.86
N SER A 169 -5.32 -1.14 -2.34
CA SER A 169 -5.12 -1.51 -3.75
C SER A 169 -6.07 -0.81 -4.73
N SER A 170 -7.19 -0.24 -4.25
CA SER A 170 -8.11 0.58 -5.07
C SER A 170 -7.67 2.05 -5.17
N ILE A 171 -6.86 2.53 -4.22
CA ILE A 171 -6.32 3.90 -4.20
C ILE A 171 -4.99 3.97 -4.97
N MET A 172 -4.21 2.88 -4.98
CA MET A 172 -3.01 2.79 -5.82
C MET A 172 -3.41 2.68 -7.30
N PRO A 173 -2.95 3.58 -8.20
CA PRO A 173 -3.23 3.43 -9.61
C PRO A 173 -2.57 2.14 -10.13
N GLN A 174 -3.36 1.27 -10.76
CA GLN A 174 -2.86 0.13 -11.53
C GLN A 174 -1.80 0.65 -12.53
N ASP A 175 -0.67 -0.05 -12.67
CA ASP A 175 0.41 0.40 -13.55
C ASP A 175 -0.07 0.30 -15.00
N VAL A 176 -0.29 1.44 -15.67
CA VAL A 176 -0.82 1.51 -17.05
C VAL A 176 0.33 1.27 -18.03
N SER A 177 0.96 0.10 -17.91
CA SER A 177 2.09 -0.33 -18.72
C SER A 177 1.80 -1.69 -19.35
N THR A 178 1.56 -1.64 -20.67
CA THR A 178 1.26 -2.76 -21.58
C THR A 178 -0.11 -3.43 -21.41
N GLY A 179 -0.83 -3.55 -22.54
CA GLY A 179 -2.00 -4.41 -22.68
C GLY A 179 -1.60 -5.88 -22.75
N GLY A 180 -1.20 -6.45 -21.62
CA GLY A 180 -1.08 -7.90 -21.43
C GLY A 180 -2.31 -8.40 -20.69
N SER A 181 -3.05 -9.36 -21.27
CA SER A 181 -4.15 -10.03 -20.56
C SER A 181 -3.60 -10.74 -19.32
N SER A 182 -3.80 -10.12 -18.16
CA SER A 182 -3.53 -10.75 -16.86
C SER A 182 -4.52 -11.89 -16.66
N TYR A 183 -4.12 -13.09 -17.05
CA TYR A 183 -4.82 -14.32 -16.69
C TYR A 183 -4.96 -14.36 -15.17
N SER A 184 -6.21 -14.38 -14.71
CA SER A 184 -6.53 -14.63 -13.31
C SER A 184 -6.04 -16.02 -12.95
N SER A 185 -4.86 -16.11 -12.34
CA SER A 185 -4.34 -17.34 -11.75
C SER A 185 -5.10 -17.60 -10.45
N SER A 186 -6.34 -18.09 -10.57
CA SER A 186 -6.97 -18.85 -9.50
C SER A 186 -6.00 -19.97 -9.11
N SER A 187 -5.64 -20.04 -7.84
CA SER A 187 -4.75 -21.07 -7.30
C SER A 187 -5.44 -22.44 -7.36
N THR A 188 -5.34 -23.10 -8.51
CA THR A 188 -5.66 -24.53 -8.64
C THR A 188 -4.58 -25.30 -7.93
N ASP A 189 -4.88 -25.70 -6.70
CA ASP A 189 -4.08 -26.61 -5.90
C ASP A 189 -3.88 -27.94 -6.66
N THR A 190 -2.65 -28.21 -7.10
CA THR A 190 -2.25 -29.48 -7.71
C THR A 190 -1.70 -30.44 -6.65
N GLY A 191 -2.49 -30.68 -5.60
CA GLY A 191 -2.29 -31.75 -4.65
C GLY A 191 -2.81 -33.10 -5.19
N ILE A 192 -1.90 -34.05 -5.41
CA ILE A 192 -2.27 -35.44 -5.74
C ILE A 192 -2.91 -36.06 -4.48
N GLY A 193 -4.23 -36.25 -4.50
CA GLY A 193 -5.01 -36.72 -3.35
C GLY A 193 -6.06 -37.77 -3.73
N VAL A 194 -6.02 -38.93 -3.06
CA VAL A 194 -6.94 -40.06 -3.27
C VAL A 194 -8.37 -39.70 -2.82
N GLY A 195 -9.37 -40.28 -3.48
CA GLY A 195 -10.79 -39.96 -3.26
C GLY A 195 -11.24 -40.11 -1.80
N GLY A 196 -11.89 -39.06 -1.30
CA GLY A 196 -12.56 -39.00 -0.01
C GLY A 196 -13.81 -38.12 -0.11
N THR A 197 -14.95 -38.62 0.40
CA THR A 197 -16.26 -37.98 0.25
C THR A 197 -16.33 -36.66 1.01
N GLY A 198 -16.50 -35.53 0.30
CA GLY A 198 -16.49 -34.20 0.89
C GLY A 198 -17.71 -33.91 1.78
N THR A 199 -17.52 -33.94 3.10
CA THR A 199 -18.45 -33.30 4.05
C THR A 199 -18.36 -31.78 3.88
N SER A 200 -19.51 -31.12 3.70
CA SER A 200 -19.59 -29.66 3.60
C SER A 200 -19.31 -29.02 4.96
N GLY A 201 -18.06 -28.66 5.21
CA GLY A 201 -17.64 -27.81 6.33
C GLY A 201 -17.56 -26.35 5.88
N THR A 202 -18.35 -25.47 6.48
CA THR A 202 -18.32 -24.03 6.20
C THR A 202 -17.04 -23.40 6.76
N THR A 203 -16.08 -23.12 5.88
CA THR A 203 -14.84 -22.39 6.22
C THR A 203 -15.12 -20.89 6.38
N ASP A 204 -15.70 -20.50 7.52
CA ASP A 204 -16.01 -19.12 7.87
C ASP A 204 -14.73 -18.25 7.95
N SER A 205 -14.44 -17.57 6.84
CA SER A 205 -13.17 -16.87 6.60
C SER A 205 -13.11 -15.47 7.24
N TYR A 206 -13.25 -15.40 8.58
CA TYR A 206 -13.15 -14.15 9.34
C TYR A 206 -11.72 -13.88 9.83
N SER A 207 -10.77 -13.63 8.93
CA SER A 207 -9.32 -13.51 9.24
C SER A 207 -8.89 -12.54 10.37
N GLY A 208 -9.79 -11.69 10.91
CA GLY A 208 -9.52 -10.84 12.09
C GLY A 208 -10.17 -11.35 13.37
N GLY A 209 -11.43 -11.83 13.31
CA GLY A 209 -12.16 -12.35 14.47
C GLY A 209 -12.06 -13.87 14.68
N ALA A 210 -11.59 -14.63 13.68
CA ALA A 210 -11.53 -16.09 13.72
C ALA A 210 -10.56 -16.62 14.78
N GLU A 211 -9.45 -15.93 15.05
CA GLU A 211 -8.47 -16.32 16.07
C GLU A 211 -9.11 -16.38 17.46
N ILE A 212 -9.82 -15.32 17.85
CA ILE A 212 -10.51 -15.24 19.15
C ILE A 212 -11.75 -16.13 19.17
N THR A 213 -12.47 -16.22 18.05
CA THR A 213 -13.60 -17.15 17.92
C THR A 213 -13.14 -18.60 18.12
N ALA A 214 -11.96 -18.98 17.61
CA ALA A 214 -11.38 -20.30 17.81
C ALA A 214 -10.92 -20.54 19.26
N ILE A 215 -10.23 -19.56 19.88
CA ILE A 215 -9.83 -19.63 21.29
C ILE A 215 -11.05 -19.79 22.20
N VAL A 216 -12.06 -18.93 22.05
CA VAL A 216 -13.29 -19.00 22.85
C VAL A 216 -14.03 -20.32 22.58
N LYS A 217 -14.19 -20.73 21.32
CA LYS A 217 -14.84 -22.00 20.94
C LYS A 217 -14.16 -23.24 21.54
N SER A 218 -12.85 -23.22 21.77
CA SER A 218 -12.13 -24.32 22.42
C SER A 218 -12.46 -24.49 23.92
N MET A 219 -13.03 -23.46 24.55
CA MET A 219 -13.42 -23.43 25.96
C MET A 219 -14.94 -23.59 26.17
N LEU A 220 -15.73 -23.62 25.10
CA LEU A 220 -17.17 -23.85 25.18
C LEU A 220 -17.48 -25.32 25.45
N SER A 221 -18.63 -25.58 26.09
CA SER A 221 -19.14 -26.94 26.26
C SER A 221 -19.54 -27.56 24.91
N PRO A 222 -19.76 -28.89 24.83
CA PRO A 222 -20.19 -29.56 23.59
C PRO A 222 -21.51 -29.04 22.99
N VAL A 223 -22.34 -28.32 23.77
CA VAL A 223 -23.58 -27.68 23.30
C VAL A 223 -23.42 -26.18 23.01
N GLY A 224 -22.26 -25.61 23.36
CA GLY A 224 -21.99 -24.19 23.27
C GLY A 224 -21.96 -23.67 21.83
N LYS A 225 -22.50 -22.47 21.62
CA LYS A 225 -22.53 -21.79 20.32
C LYS A 225 -21.95 -20.40 20.46
N ILE A 226 -21.17 -20.01 19.45
CA ILE A 226 -20.62 -18.67 19.30
C ILE A 226 -21.12 -18.08 17.98
N ALA A 227 -21.56 -16.83 18.02
CA ALA A 227 -21.90 -16.02 16.86
C ALA A 227 -21.23 -14.65 16.99
N VAL A 228 -20.80 -14.09 15.86
CA VAL A 228 -20.05 -12.84 15.80
C VAL A 228 -20.83 -11.84 14.94
N ASP A 229 -21.08 -10.64 15.46
CA ASP A 229 -21.53 -9.49 14.67
C ASP A 229 -20.33 -8.54 14.48
N PRO A 230 -19.61 -8.61 13.33
CA PRO A 230 -18.46 -7.76 13.08
C PRO A 230 -18.87 -6.29 12.87
N ARG A 231 -20.13 -6.01 12.51
CA ARG A 231 -20.62 -4.63 12.27
C ARG A 231 -20.80 -3.85 13.58
N THR A 232 -21.11 -4.53 14.68
CA THR A 232 -21.26 -3.90 16.01
C THR A 232 -20.14 -4.27 17.00
N ASN A 233 -19.13 -5.00 16.52
CA ASN A 233 -18.04 -5.57 17.31
C ASN A 233 -18.53 -6.37 18.54
N LYS A 234 -19.61 -7.14 18.35
CA LYS A 234 -20.26 -7.94 19.40
C LYS A 234 -19.99 -9.43 19.20
N LEU A 235 -19.73 -10.11 20.30
CA LEU A 235 -19.49 -11.53 20.38
C LEU A 235 -20.59 -12.15 21.26
N ILE A 236 -21.43 -12.98 20.63
CA ILE A 236 -22.63 -13.58 21.21
C ILE A 236 -22.30 -15.03 21.56
N ILE A 237 -22.38 -15.38 22.84
CA ILE A 237 -22.07 -16.72 23.34
C ILE A 237 -23.31 -17.31 23.99
N THR A 238 -23.68 -18.51 23.57
CA THR A 238 -24.75 -19.31 24.17
C THR A 238 -24.13 -20.58 24.75
N ASP A 239 -24.07 -20.71 26.07
CA ASP A 239 -23.49 -21.88 26.75
C ASP A 239 -24.04 -22.05 28.18
N VAL A 240 -23.61 -23.10 28.88
CA VAL A 240 -23.97 -23.40 30.28
C VAL A 240 -23.41 -22.33 31.22
N ALA A 241 -24.17 -22.01 32.29
CA ALA A 241 -23.84 -20.97 33.26
C ALA A 241 -22.41 -21.06 33.85
N GLU A 242 -21.88 -22.27 34.00
CA GLU A 242 -20.59 -22.58 34.63
C GLU A 242 -19.36 -22.15 33.81
N VAL A 243 -19.49 -22.03 32.48
CA VAL A 243 -18.38 -21.71 31.56
C VAL A 243 -18.11 -20.20 31.51
N PHE A 244 -19.14 -19.37 31.72
CA PHE A 244 -19.03 -17.91 31.57
C PHE A 244 -17.94 -17.22 32.41
N PRO A 245 -17.69 -17.57 33.68
CA PRO A 245 -16.62 -16.95 34.47
C PRO A 245 -15.22 -17.16 33.86
N GLN A 246 -14.98 -18.30 33.21
CA GLN A 246 -13.71 -18.59 32.53
C GLN A 246 -13.57 -17.75 31.25
N VAL A 247 -14.65 -17.68 30.48
CA VAL A 247 -14.72 -16.84 29.26
C VAL A 247 -14.55 -15.36 29.60
N GLU A 248 -15.19 -14.86 30.65
CA GLU A 248 -15.09 -13.45 31.08
C GLU A 248 -13.66 -13.07 31.48
N ASN A 249 -12.96 -13.94 32.22
CA ASN A 249 -11.55 -13.72 32.57
C ASN A 249 -10.65 -13.67 31.33
N ILE A 250 -10.83 -14.59 30.37
CA ILE A 250 -10.03 -14.63 29.14
C ILE A 250 -10.32 -13.42 28.24
N LEU A 251 -11.59 -13.02 28.10
CA LEU A 251 -11.95 -11.82 27.34
C LEU A 251 -11.35 -10.55 27.95
N ALA A 252 -11.30 -10.46 29.28
CA ALA A 252 -10.68 -9.34 29.99
C ALA A 252 -9.14 -9.29 29.83
N GLU A 253 -8.46 -10.44 29.71
CA GLU A 253 -7.01 -10.49 29.47
C GLU A 253 -6.65 -10.25 27.98
N LEU A 254 -7.54 -10.62 27.05
CA LEU A 254 -7.33 -10.42 25.61
C LEU A 254 -7.67 -8.99 25.15
N ASP A 255 -8.80 -8.42 25.59
CA ASP A 255 -9.28 -7.09 25.15
C ASP A 255 -8.58 -5.95 25.91
N ILE A 256 -7.25 -5.90 25.79
CA ILE A 256 -6.40 -4.83 26.33
C ILE A 256 -6.06 -3.78 25.26
N LYS A 257 -5.89 -2.51 25.66
CA LYS A 257 -5.50 -1.42 24.76
C LYS A 257 -4.13 -1.71 24.11
N PRO A 258 -4.05 -1.93 22.77
CA PRO A 258 -2.76 -2.11 22.11
C PRO A 258 -1.98 -0.81 22.08
N PRO A 259 -0.64 -0.83 22.31
CA PRO A 259 0.18 0.36 22.17
C PRO A 259 0.25 0.78 20.69
N GLN A 260 0.26 2.10 20.47
CA GLN A 260 0.55 2.70 19.17
C GLN A 260 2.06 2.95 19.04
N ILE A 261 2.59 2.82 17.82
CA ILE A 261 4.01 3.01 17.53
C ILE A 261 4.14 3.94 16.32
N LEU A 262 4.83 5.05 16.50
CA LEU A 262 5.35 5.88 15.43
C LEU A 262 6.67 5.30 14.94
N ILE A 263 6.78 4.98 13.65
CA ILE A 263 8.02 4.58 13.01
C ILE A 263 8.47 5.70 12.09
N GLU A 264 9.68 6.21 12.32
CA GLU A 264 10.41 7.07 11.39
C GLU A 264 11.56 6.28 10.77
N ALA A 265 11.61 6.23 9.44
CA ALA A 265 12.83 5.85 8.72
C ALA A 265 13.53 7.11 8.20
N GLN A 266 14.84 7.05 8.04
CA GLN A 266 15.61 8.08 7.33
C GLN A 266 16.54 7.40 6.34
N ILE A 267 16.37 7.67 5.05
CA ILE A 267 17.26 7.24 3.98
C ILE A 267 18.14 8.43 3.62
N VAL A 268 19.45 8.30 3.84
CA VAL A 268 20.44 9.33 3.51
C VAL A 268 21.35 8.79 2.44
N GLU A 269 21.44 9.50 1.31
CA GLU A 269 22.42 9.20 0.27
C GLU A 269 23.27 10.44 0.00
N VAL A 270 24.59 10.25 -0.09
CA VAL A 270 25.55 11.29 -0.42
C VAL A 270 26.37 10.81 -1.61
N SER A 271 26.24 11.50 -2.74
CA SER A 271 27.02 11.25 -3.95
C SER A 271 28.07 12.35 -4.10
N LYS A 272 29.34 11.98 -4.14
CA LYS A 272 30.50 12.87 -4.29
C LYS A 272 31.24 12.52 -5.57
N THR A 273 31.37 13.49 -6.47
CA THR A 273 32.13 13.38 -7.70
C THR A 273 33.31 14.33 -7.65
N SER A 274 34.50 13.84 -7.96
CA SER A 274 35.72 14.66 -8.08
C SER A 274 36.43 14.31 -9.38
N GLY A 275 36.71 15.32 -10.21
CA GLY A 275 37.45 15.17 -11.44
C GLY A 275 38.72 16.01 -11.42
N LEU A 276 39.83 15.47 -11.90
CA LEU A 276 41.06 16.20 -12.16
C LEU A 276 41.48 15.93 -13.61
N SER A 277 41.49 16.96 -14.43
CA SER A 277 42.08 16.95 -15.77
C SER A 277 43.31 17.83 -15.75
N LEU A 278 44.49 17.25 -16.00
CA LEU A 278 45.75 17.98 -16.04
C LEU A 278 46.66 17.48 -17.17
N GLY A 279 47.14 18.40 -17.99
CA GLY A 279 48.19 18.17 -18.99
C GLY A 279 47.91 18.88 -20.31
N PHE A 280 48.66 18.52 -21.35
CA PHE A 280 48.54 19.16 -22.66
C PHE A 280 47.89 18.19 -23.65
N GLU A 281 46.89 18.67 -24.38
CA GLU A 281 46.28 17.98 -25.51
C GLU A 281 46.91 18.51 -26.80
N TYR A 282 47.35 17.60 -27.68
CA TYR A 282 48.07 17.88 -28.92
C TYR A 282 47.26 17.39 -30.12
N GLY A 283 47.20 18.18 -31.19
CA GLY A 283 46.51 17.85 -32.44
C GLY A 283 45.20 18.62 -32.65
N GLY A 284 44.60 18.42 -33.82
CA GLY A 284 43.33 19.05 -34.20
C GLY A 284 42.10 18.36 -33.59
N GLU A 285 40.90 18.78 -34.02
CA GLU A 285 39.62 18.24 -33.54
C GLU A 285 39.48 16.71 -33.68
N SER A 286 40.13 16.12 -34.69
CA SER A 286 40.20 14.67 -34.93
C SER A 286 41.30 13.94 -34.14
N GLY A 287 42.11 14.63 -33.34
CA GLY A 287 43.28 14.08 -32.65
C GLY A 287 44.47 13.76 -33.55
N ALA A 288 44.38 14.08 -34.85
CA ALA A 288 45.51 13.96 -35.77
C ALA A 288 46.58 15.03 -35.46
N LEU A 289 47.82 14.57 -35.28
CA LEU A 289 49.01 15.44 -35.15
C LEU A 289 49.58 15.87 -36.51
N VAL A 290 49.42 14.99 -37.49
CA VAL A 290 49.87 15.12 -38.89
C VAL A 290 48.81 14.45 -39.76
N SER A 291 48.38 15.10 -40.83
CA SER A 291 47.57 14.44 -41.86
C SER A 291 48.48 13.91 -42.96
N MET A 292 48.28 12.67 -43.37
CA MET A 292 49.04 12.04 -44.46
C MET A 292 48.08 11.72 -45.61
N THR A 293 48.14 12.52 -46.68
CA THR A 293 47.45 12.17 -47.92
C THR A 293 48.33 11.17 -48.67
N ALA A 294 47.80 9.96 -48.93
CA ALA A 294 48.53 8.95 -49.70
C ALA A 294 48.71 9.42 -51.16
N PRO A 295 49.84 9.12 -51.82
CA PRO A 295 50.02 9.47 -53.23
C PRO A 295 48.98 8.76 -54.08
N SER A 296 48.23 9.54 -54.85
CA SER A 296 47.37 9.01 -55.92
C SER A 296 48.23 8.82 -57.17
N ARG A 297 47.99 7.71 -57.89
CA ARG A 297 48.56 7.49 -59.22
C ARG A 297 47.41 7.23 -60.18
N VAL A 298 47.50 7.78 -61.38
CA VAL A 298 46.55 7.43 -62.44
C VAL A 298 46.83 5.98 -62.85
N VAL A 299 45.83 5.11 -62.75
CA VAL A 299 45.89 3.78 -63.37
C VAL A 299 45.13 3.82 -64.68
N ASP A 300 45.87 3.73 -65.79
CA ASP A 300 45.35 3.80 -67.16
C ASP A 300 44.69 2.47 -67.59
N LEU A 301 43.78 2.00 -66.75
CA LEU A 301 43.00 0.77 -66.90
C LEU A 301 41.52 1.15 -66.95
N ASP A 302 41.09 1.62 -68.11
CA ASP A 302 39.74 2.17 -68.35
C ASP A 302 38.61 1.14 -68.17
N TYR A 303 38.95 -0.13 -67.94
CA TYR A 303 38.02 -1.24 -67.68
C TYR A 303 37.50 -1.32 -66.23
N ILE A 304 37.91 -0.42 -65.32
CA ILE A 304 37.37 -0.33 -63.94
C ILE A 304 36.61 0.99 -63.70
N LYS A 305 35.90 1.47 -64.72
CA LYS A 305 34.85 2.51 -64.62
C LYS A 305 33.46 1.92 -64.89
N GLY A 306 33.21 0.73 -64.37
CA GLY A 306 31.93 0.04 -64.33
C GLY A 306 31.62 -0.43 -62.91
N ASN A 307 30.35 -0.36 -62.50
CA ASN A 307 29.95 -0.46 -61.10
C ASN A 307 30.30 -1.82 -60.44
N GLY A 308 31.01 -1.76 -59.31
CA GLY A 308 30.78 -2.68 -58.19
C GLY A 308 31.70 -3.91 -58.07
N VAL A 309 32.89 -3.72 -57.51
CA VAL A 309 33.52 -4.76 -56.66
C VAL A 309 34.22 -4.12 -55.45
N LYS A 310 33.73 -4.39 -54.24
CA LYS A 310 34.45 -4.12 -52.99
C LYS A 310 35.20 -5.38 -52.59
N GLY A 311 36.47 -5.48 -52.99
CA GLY A 311 37.37 -6.57 -52.66
C GLY A 311 38.75 -6.34 -53.27
N TRP A 312 39.75 -7.12 -52.86
CA TRP A 312 41.04 -7.13 -53.53
C TRP A 312 40.85 -7.74 -54.94
N ASN A 313 40.91 -6.90 -55.98
CA ASN A 313 40.51 -7.29 -57.33
C ASN A 313 41.36 -8.45 -57.89
N PHE A 314 40.67 -9.55 -58.25
CA PHE A 314 41.22 -10.66 -59.01
C PHE A 314 41.56 -10.23 -60.45
N ILE A 315 42.62 -10.81 -61.00
CA ILE A 315 43.19 -10.41 -62.32
C ILE A 315 42.46 -11.09 -63.52
N PHE A 316 41.49 -11.99 -63.27
CA PHE A 316 40.83 -12.76 -64.33
C PHE A 316 39.30 -12.89 -64.10
N PRO A 317 38.46 -12.06 -64.74
CA PRO A 317 37.02 -12.28 -64.79
C PRO A 317 36.68 -13.49 -65.69
N THR A 318 35.61 -14.22 -65.36
CA THR A 318 35.14 -15.35 -66.18
C THR A 318 34.28 -14.88 -67.34
N LYS A 319 34.27 -15.67 -68.43
CA LYS A 319 33.66 -15.32 -69.73
C LYS A 319 32.18 -14.94 -69.66
N ASP A 320 31.45 -15.45 -68.69
CA ASP A 320 30.01 -15.22 -68.53
C ASP A 320 29.67 -13.76 -68.18
N GLN A 321 30.63 -12.97 -67.68
CA GLN A 321 30.45 -11.54 -67.39
C GLN A 321 30.68 -10.62 -68.60
N MET A 322 31.12 -11.14 -69.75
CA MET A 322 31.42 -10.33 -70.94
C MET A 322 30.25 -10.20 -71.94
N ASN A 323 29.09 -10.80 -71.68
CA ASN A 323 28.02 -10.92 -72.68
C ASN A 323 26.62 -10.57 -72.17
N SER A 324 26.49 -9.46 -71.43
CA SER A 324 25.21 -8.78 -71.20
C SER A 324 25.07 -7.60 -72.16
N ASP A 325 24.72 -7.89 -73.42
CA ASP A 325 24.24 -6.86 -74.34
C ASP A 325 22.83 -6.43 -73.90
N SER A 326 22.67 -5.15 -73.57
CA SER A 326 21.37 -4.56 -73.28
C SER A 326 21.36 -3.08 -73.69
N SER A 327 20.85 -2.86 -74.89
CA SER A 327 20.39 -1.56 -75.36
C SER A 327 19.27 -1.02 -74.46
N GLU A 328 19.37 0.23 -73.97
CA GLU A 328 18.32 1.23 -74.23
C GLU A 328 18.65 2.66 -73.75
N SER A 329 18.22 3.61 -74.58
CA SER A 329 17.52 4.86 -74.23
C SER A 329 18.10 5.82 -73.15
N GLY A 330 18.73 6.89 -73.65
CA GLY A 330 18.11 8.22 -73.54
C GLY A 330 17.95 8.85 -72.15
N GLY A 331 19.05 9.27 -71.53
CA GLY A 331 19.04 10.14 -70.35
C GLY A 331 20.22 11.10 -70.34
N SER A 332 20.01 12.37 -70.72
CA SER A 332 21.05 13.39 -70.76
C SER A 332 21.49 13.83 -69.36
N SER A 333 22.45 13.12 -68.79
CA SER A 333 23.30 13.69 -67.74
C SER A 333 24.47 14.39 -68.44
N SER A 334 24.60 15.71 -68.22
CA SER A 334 25.80 16.44 -68.60
C SER A 334 26.93 16.04 -67.65
N SER A 335 27.58 14.92 -67.95
CA SER A 335 28.90 14.64 -67.40
C SER A 335 29.82 15.76 -67.86
N SER A 336 30.08 16.71 -66.96
CA SER A 336 31.25 17.56 -67.06
C SER A 336 32.45 16.63 -66.95
N SER A 337 32.93 16.19 -68.12
CA SER A 337 34.27 15.64 -68.30
C SER A 337 35.26 16.76 -67.99
N SER A 338 35.40 17.05 -66.70
CA SER A 338 36.63 17.59 -66.17
C SER A 338 37.69 16.57 -66.52
N SER A 339 38.42 16.84 -67.61
CA SER A 339 39.81 16.48 -67.71
C SER A 339 40.51 17.13 -66.52
N SER A 340 40.39 16.47 -65.37
CA SER A 340 41.38 16.63 -64.33
C SER A 340 42.66 16.15 -64.96
N ASP A 341 43.58 17.07 -65.21
CA ASP A 341 45.00 16.76 -65.24
C ASP A 341 45.30 16.15 -63.86
N GLN A 342 45.08 14.84 -63.74
CA GLN A 342 45.58 14.06 -62.62
C GLN A 342 47.08 13.89 -62.83
N THR A 343 47.79 14.99 -62.63
CA THR A 343 49.22 14.95 -62.30
C THR A 343 49.41 14.01 -61.11
N ASP A 344 50.50 13.23 -61.09
CA ASP A 344 50.85 12.39 -59.95
C ASP A 344 51.02 13.26 -58.70
N GLU A 345 49.98 13.35 -57.85
CA GLU A 345 50.04 14.11 -56.61
C GLU A 345 50.86 13.29 -55.60
N GLY A 346 52.11 13.72 -55.40
CA GLY A 346 52.98 13.21 -54.36
C GLY A 346 52.32 13.33 -52.99
N GLY A 347 52.43 12.28 -52.17
CA GLY A 347 51.76 12.21 -50.88
C GLY A 347 52.16 13.37 -49.96
N LEU A 348 51.19 14.19 -49.57
CA LEU A 348 51.42 15.40 -48.79
C LEU A 348 51.32 15.11 -47.28
N LEU A 349 52.32 15.61 -46.54
CA LEU A 349 52.35 15.61 -45.08
C LEU A 349 51.92 16.98 -44.58
N ASP A 350 50.70 17.10 -44.07
CA ASP A 350 50.18 18.36 -43.55
C ASP A 350 50.30 18.42 -42.02
N PHE A 351 50.88 19.52 -41.54
CA PHE A 351 51.06 19.86 -40.14
C PHE A 351 50.13 21.00 -39.68
N SER A 352 49.27 21.53 -40.57
CA SER A 352 48.31 22.62 -40.26
C SER A 352 47.38 22.29 -39.08
N ALA A 353 47.08 21.00 -38.88
CA ALA A 353 46.26 20.50 -37.78
C ALA A 353 46.98 20.55 -36.41
N PHE A 354 48.29 20.82 -36.35
CA PHE A 354 49.04 20.80 -35.09
C PHE A 354 48.67 21.98 -34.18
N ASN A 355 47.93 21.67 -33.12
CA ASN A 355 47.53 22.61 -32.08
C ASN A 355 47.95 22.07 -30.70
N ILE A 356 48.15 22.97 -29.72
CA ILE A 356 48.48 22.63 -28.34
C ILE A 356 47.50 23.34 -27.41
N VAL A 357 46.81 22.57 -26.55
CA VAL A 357 45.86 23.09 -25.56
C VAL A 357 46.27 22.63 -24.17
N LEU A 358 46.56 23.57 -23.27
CA LEU A 358 46.75 23.27 -21.84
C LEU A 358 45.39 23.07 -21.17
N LYS A 359 45.18 21.88 -20.60
CA LYS A 359 43.98 21.51 -19.86
C LYS A 359 44.31 21.39 -18.39
N SER A 360 43.71 22.25 -17.58
CA SER A 360 43.84 22.25 -16.12
C SER A 360 42.49 22.54 -15.50
N LEU A 361 41.79 21.50 -15.06
CA LEU A 361 40.46 21.60 -14.48
C LEU A 361 40.31 20.64 -13.28
N LEU A 362 39.99 21.19 -12.12
CA LEU A 362 39.54 20.44 -10.95
C LEU A 362 38.03 20.64 -10.79
N THR A 363 37.25 19.57 -10.92
CA THR A 363 35.81 19.57 -10.67
C THR A 363 35.50 18.89 -9.33
N ARG A 364 34.52 19.43 -8.60
CA ARG A 364 33.94 18.81 -7.41
C ARG A 364 32.43 19.00 -7.47
N GLY A 365 31.69 17.92 -7.28
CA GLY A 365 30.23 17.93 -7.13
C GLY A 365 29.85 17.10 -5.91
N GLU A 366 28.89 17.59 -5.14
CA GLU A 366 28.29 16.87 -4.02
C GLU A 366 26.77 16.99 -4.14
N ALA A 367 26.08 15.85 -4.09
CA ALA A 367 24.63 15.76 -4.08
C ALA A 367 24.20 14.97 -2.84
N LYS A 368 23.18 15.45 -2.14
CA LYS A 368 22.65 14.83 -0.92
C LYS A 368 21.15 14.62 -1.04
N TYR A 369 20.72 13.39 -0.85
CA TYR A 369 19.32 12.99 -0.75
C TYR A 369 18.96 12.64 0.70
N LEU A 370 17.74 12.96 1.12
CA LEU A 370 17.24 12.74 2.47
C LEU A 370 15.73 12.44 2.44
N GLY A 371 15.37 11.16 2.40
CA GLY A 371 13.98 10.70 2.56
C GLY A 371 13.66 10.45 4.03
N LYS A 372 12.55 11.00 4.55
CA LYS A 372 12.10 10.79 5.94
C LYS A 372 10.61 10.37 6.04
N PRO A 373 10.25 9.15 5.61
CA PRO A 373 8.88 8.67 5.74
C PRO A 373 8.57 8.35 7.21
N LYS A 374 7.37 8.72 7.65
CA LYS A 374 6.86 8.48 9.00
C LYS A 374 5.49 7.85 8.93
N VAL A 375 5.24 6.83 9.75
CA VAL A 375 3.95 6.13 9.81
C VAL A 375 3.64 5.73 11.25
N VAL A 376 2.38 5.83 11.66
CA VAL A 376 1.89 5.34 12.95
C VAL A 376 1.08 4.07 12.71
N THR A 377 1.27 3.05 13.53
CA THR A 377 0.49 1.81 13.48
C THR A 377 0.32 1.19 14.87
N LEU A 378 -0.62 0.26 14.98
CA LEU A 378 -0.83 -0.54 16.18
C LEU A 378 0.19 -1.68 16.27
N ASN A 379 0.41 -2.17 17.48
CA ASN A 379 1.19 -3.38 17.72
C ASN A 379 0.70 -4.56 16.84
N ASN A 380 1.64 -5.28 16.23
CA ASN A 380 1.40 -6.39 15.30
C ASN A 380 0.57 -6.04 14.04
N LYS A 381 0.37 -4.76 13.70
CA LYS A 381 -0.30 -4.34 12.45
C LYS A 381 0.70 -3.75 11.46
N THR A 382 0.78 -4.36 10.28
CA THR A 382 1.58 -3.86 9.17
C THR A 382 1.01 -2.52 8.69
N ALA A 383 1.88 -1.54 8.48
CA ALA A 383 1.55 -0.28 7.83
C ALA A 383 2.53 0.02 6.70
N THR A 384 2.01 0.65 5.65
CA THR A 384 2.77 1.01 4.46
C THR A 384 2.53 2.48 4.15
N ILE A 385 3.60 3.23 3.92
CA ILE A 385 3.55 4.60 3.41
C ILE A 385 4.38 4.70 2.13
N THR A 386 3.80 5.33 1.11
CA THR A 386 4.42 5.50 -0.21
C THR A 386 4.40 6.96 -0.65
N THR A 387 5.40 7.38 -1.40
CA THR A 387 5.46 8.68 -2.07
C THR A 387 6.14 8.44 -3.41
N SER A 388 5.34 8.39 -4.49
CA SER A 388 5.80 7.96 -5.80
C SER A 388 5.25 8.84 -6.93
N THR A 389 5.95 8.82 -8.05
CA THR A 389 5.61 9.52 -9.29
C THR A 389 5.68 8.54 -10.46
N ASP A 390 4.67 8.57 -11.34
CA ASP A 390 4.59 7.70 -12.51
C ASP A 390 5.32 8.36 -13.70
N ALA A 391 6.63 8.13 -13.74
CA ALA A 391 7.55 8.80 -14.65
C ALA A 391 7.74 8.03 -15.96
N THR A 392 7.94 8.75 -17.07
CA THR A 392 8.27 8.13 -18.36
C THR A 392 9.68 7.57 -18.33
N VAL A 393 9.81 6.27 -18.61
CA VAL A 393 11.09 5.55 -18.70
C VAL A 393 11.48 5.18 -20.14
N GLY A 394 10.53 5.22 -21.07
CA GLY A 394 10.81 4.96 -22.48
C GLY A 394 9.62 5.26 -23.38
N GLN A 395 9.73 4.85 -24.65
CA GLN A 395 8.64 4.89 -25.62
C GLN A 395 8.45 3.51 -26.23
N THR A 396 7.26 2.96 -26.13
CA THR A 396 6.88 1.70 -26.78
C THR A 396 6.30 2.01 -28.16
N MET A 397 6.90 1.46 -29.21
CA MET A 397 6.38 1.58 -30.57
C MET A 397 5.64 0.29 -30.94
N SER A 398 4.33 0.39 -31.19
CA SER A 398 3.54 -0.69 -31.79
C SER A 398 3.23 -0.34 -33.24
N GLN A 399 3.67 -1.21 -34.15
CA GLN A 399 3.35 -1.10 -35.58
C GLN A 399 2.19 -2.06 -35.88
N SER A 400 1.02 -1.50 -36.17
CA SER A 400 -0.17 -2.27 -36.55
C SER A 400 -0.40 -2.16 -38.05
N GLY A 401 0.04 -3.19 -38.79
CA GLY A 401 -0.16 -3.28 -40.24
C GLY A 401 0.04 -4.72 -40.74
N SER A 402 -1.06 -5.36 -41.15
CA SER A 402 -1.06 -6.66 -41.84
C SER A 402 -1.60 -6.46 -43.25
N GLY A 403 -0.73 -6.04 -44.17
CA GLY A 403 -1.08 -5.79 -45.57
C GLY A 403 -0.15 -4.76 -46.22
N SER A 404 -0.15 -4.70 -47.55
CA SER A 404 0.70 -3.83 -48.37
C SER A 404 0.20 -2.38 -48.43
N GLY A 405 0.01 -1.75 -47.27
CA GLY A 405 -0.31 -0.33 -47.11
C GLY A 405 0.49 0.26 -45.93
N GLU A 406 0.64 1.57 -45.88
CA GLU A 406 1.46 2.26 -44.87
C GLU A 406 1.01 1.91 -43.45
N GLY A 407 1.87 1.19 -42.71
CA GLY A 407 1.56 0.69 -41.38
C GLY A 407 1.50 1.81 -40.35
N MET A 408 0.33 2.00 -39.74
CA MET A 408 0.15 2.96 -38.64
C MET A 408 1.09 2.57 -37.49
N THR A 409 1.99 3.48 -37.15
CA THR A 409 2.93 3.32 -36.04
C THR A 409 2.46 4.19 -34.89
N THR A 410 2.01 3.56 -33.81
CA THR A 410 1.58 4.27 -32.60
C THR A 410 2.68 4.22 -31.55
N THR A 411 3.12 5.39 -31.11
CA THR A 411 4.12 5.53 -30.05
C THR A 411 3.43 5.87 -28.73
N SER A 412 3.62 5.02 -27.72
CA SER A 412 3.13 5.24 -26.36
C SER A 412 4.29 5.52 -25.40
N ALA A 413 4.04 6.28 -24.34
CA ALA A 413 5.01 6.51 -23.28
C ALA A 413 5.01 5.34 -22.29
N GLU A 414 6.12 4.62 -22.19
CA GLU A 414 6.29 3.61 -21.14
C GLU A 414 6.47 4.32 -19.80
N ARG A 415 5.58 4.03 -18.85
CA ARG A 415 5.58 4.60 -17.50
C ARG A 415 6.08 3.57 -16.50
N LYS A 416 6.76 4.07 -15.46
CA LYS A 416 7.14 3.26 -14.31
C LYS A 416 7.08 4.09 -13.05
N ARG A 417 6.53 3.49 -12.00
CA ARG A 417 6.43 4.10 -10.68
C ARG A 417 7.80 4.15 -10.01
N VAL A 418 8.26 5.36 -9.70
CA VAL A 418 9.49 5.60 -8.94
C VAL A 418 9.21 6.46 -7.71
N GLY A 419 10.01 6.30 -6.67
CA GLY A 419 9.87 7.03 -5.40
C GLY A 419 10.19 6.18 -4.18
N LEU A 420 9.62 6.59 -3.05
CA LEU A 420 9.94 6.11 -1.71
C LEU A 420 8.79 5.31 -1.12
N THR A 421 9.06 4.10 -0.65
CA THR A 421 8.12 3.21 0.01
C THR A 421 8.72 2.72 1.33
N LEU A 422 7.93 2.74 2.40
CA LEU A 422 8.27 2.13 3.68
C LEU A 422 7.12 1.22 4.08
N GLN A 423 7.38 -0.08 4.15
CA GLN A 423 6.50 -1.06 4.78
C GLN A 423 7.10 -1.52 6.10
N VAL A 424 6.30 -1.55 7.16
CA VAL A 424 6.76 -1.92 8.51
C VAL A 424 5.70 -2.64 9.32
N THR A 425 6.11 -3.65 10.09
CA THR A 425 5.30 -4.35 11.10
C THR A 425 6.02 -4.29 12.45
N PRO A 426 5.52 -3.54 13.45
CA PRO A 426 6.13 -3.47 14.78
C PRO A 426 5.55 -4.52 15.74
N GLN A 427 6.38 -4.97 16.67
CA GLN A 427 6.03 -5.81 17.81
C GLN A 427 6.70 -5.24 19.07
N VAL A 428 5.90 -4.78 20.04
CA VAL A 428 6.37 -4.24 21.31
C VAL A 428 6.54 -5.36 22.34
N ASN A 429 7.71 -5.42 22.97
CA ASN A 429 8.01 -6.34 24.05
C ASN A 429 7.78 -5.68 25.42
N ARG A 430 7.53 -6.49 26.46
CA ARG A 430 7.31 -6.02 27.85
C ARG A 430 8.45 -5.16 28.42
N GLU A 431 9.67 -5.30 27.90
CA GLU A 431 10.87 -4.54 28.28
C GLU A 431 11.00 -3.17 27.59
N GLY A 432 10.03 -2.74 26.78
CA GLY A 432 10.10 -1.46 26.05
C GLY A 432 11.01 -1.47 24.81
N TYR A 433 11.44 -2.66 24.36
CA TYR A 433 12.03 -2.88 23.05
C TYR A 433 10.95 -3.11 21.99
N VAL A 434 11.11 -2.49 20.83
CA VAL A 434 10.28 -2.70 19.65
C VAL A 434 11.07 -3.55 18.66
N THR A 435 10.57 -4.75 18.38
CA THR A 435 11.00 -5.55 17.23
C THR A 435 10.27 -5.00 16.00
N LEU A 436 10.97 -4.79 14.90
CA LEU A 436 10.45 -4.22 13.67
C LEU A 436 10.84 -5.12 12.50
N TYR A 437 9.86 -5.62 11.75
CA TYR A 437 10.07 -6.09 10.39
C TYR A 437 9.94 -4.88 9.46
N VAL A 438 11.00 -4.52 8.74
CA VAL A 438 11.02 -3.26 7.95
C VAL A 438 11.59 -3.47 6.56
N GLN A 439 10.87 -2.90 5.59
CA GLN A 439 11.19 -2.95 4.16
C GLN A 439 11.12 -1.53 3.58
N PRO A 440 12.16 -0.70 3.76
CA PRO A 440 12.29 0.55 3.05
C PRO A 440 12.85 0.31 1.64
N SER A 441 12.24 0.94 0.64
CA SER A 441 12.74 1.02 -0.73
C SER A 441 12.66 2.45 -1.26
N TYR A 442 13.68 2.85 -2.01
CA TYR A 442 13.77 4.11 -2.70
C TYR A 442 14.20 3.83 -4.14
N SER A 443 13.49 4.41 -5.10
CA SER A 443 13.75 4.29 -6.52
C SER A 443 13.78 5.65 -7.19
N ASP A 444 14.68 5.80 -8.16
CA ASP A 444 14.90 7.03 -8.91
C ASP A 444 15.26 6.71 -10.37
N LEU A 445 15.31 7.73 -11.22
CA LEU A 445 15.63 7.60 -12.64
C LEU A 445 16.99 8.20 -12.97
N VAL A 446 17.79 7.42 -13.68
CA VAL A 446 19.08 7.84 -14.26
C VAL A 446 18.89 7.92 -15.79
N SER A 447 19.52 8.88 -16.46
CA SER A 447 19.57 8.89 -17.92
C SER A 447 20.23 7.61 -18.42
N SER A 448 19.56 6.87 -19.30
CA SER A 448 20.14 5.65 -19.88
C SER A 448 21.21 6.00 -20.94
N GLY A 449 21.92 4.99 -21.42
CA GLY A 449 22.81 5.11 -22.58
C GLY A 449 22.11 5.11 -23.94
N PHE A 450 20.77 5.11 -23.97
CA PHE A 450 19.94 5.03 -25.18
C PHE A 450 19.04 6.26 -25.30
N ASP A 451 18.85 6.78 -26.51
CA ASP A 451 18.04 7.97 -26.72
C ASP A 451 16.60 7.81 -26.19
N PHE A 452 16.10 8.87 -25.55
CA PHE A 452 14.75 9.01 -24.99
C PHE A 452 14.30 8.00 -23.92
N SER A 453 15.21 7.22 -23.31
CA SER A 453 14.88 6.33 -22.19
C SER A 453 15.60 6.70 -20.88
N LYS A 454 15.13 6.13 -19.76
CA LYS A 454 15.68 6.34 -18.41
C LYS A 454 15.71 5.03 -17.63
N ASP A 455 16.90 4.69 -17.13
CA ASP A 455 17.11 3.51 -16.31
C ASP A 455 16.57 3.75 -14.89
N THR A 456 15.85 2.77 -14.32
CA THR A 456 15.44 2.83 -12.92
C THR A 456 16.53 2.28 -12.01
N THR A 457 17.00 3.10 -11.06
CA THR A 457 17.84 2.63 -9.96
C THR A 457 16.99 2.45 -8.71
N THR A 458 17.09 1.28 -8.05
CA THR A 458 16.33 0.98 -6.83
C THR A 458 17.28 0.55 -5.73
N ARG A 459 17.11 1.14 -4.53
CA ARG A 459 17.84 0.88 -3.30
C ARG A 459 16.84 0.40 -2.27
N ALA A 460 16.99 -0.82 -1.76
CA ALA A 460 16.04 -1.39 -0.81
C ALA A 460 16.76 -2.21 0.26
N ALA A 461 16.13 -2.34 1.43
CA ALA A 461 16.52 -3.26 2.48
C ALA A 461 15.29 -4.06 2.94
N SER A 462 15.51 -5.23 3.54
CA SER A 462 14.47 -6.03 4.18
C SER A 462 15.10 -6.71 5.40
N THR A 463 14.68 -6.35 6.60
CA THR A 463 15.30 -6.85 7.83
C THR A 463 14.32 -6.93 9.00
N LEU A 464 14.66 -7.77 9.99
CA LEU A 464 14.01 -7.84 11.29
C LEU A 464 15.01 -7.33 12.34
N VAL A 465 14.72 -6.18 12.95
CA VAL A 465 15.61 -5.50 13.89
C VAL A 465 14.90 -5.22 15.21
N ARG A 466 15.60 -5.35 16.34
CA ARG A 466 15.07 -4.99 17.67
C ARG A 466 15.76 -3.73 18.18
N VAL A 467 14.97 -2.71 18.50
CA VAL A 467 15.42 -1.36 18.86
C VAL A 467 14.75 -0.93 20.16
N LYS A 468 15.43 -0.15 21.00
CA LYS A 468 14.81 0.43 22.20
C LYS A 468 13.90 1.60 21.81
N ASN A 469 12.82 1.82 22.55
CA ASN A 469 11.94 2.98 22.37
C ASN A 469 12.74 4.30 22.27
N GLY A 470 12.48 5.10 21.23
CA GLY A 470 13.09 6.41 20.99
C GLY A 470 14.53 6.37 20.48
N GLN A 471 15.15 5.20 20.33
CA GLN A 471 16.52 5.07 19.81
C GLN A 471 16.55 4.84 18.31
N THR A 472 17.54 5.42 17.64
CA THR A 472 17.80 5.21 16.22
C THR A 472 18.80 4.07 16.03
N VAL A 473 18.49 3.14 15.13
CA VAL A 473 19.42 2.09 14.67
C VAL A 473 19.75 2.31 13.19
N VAL A 474 20.98 1.97 12.78
CA VAL A 474 21.33 1.80 11.36
C VAL A 474 20.96 0.37 10.96
N ILE A 475 20.09 0.21 9.98
CA ILE A 475 19.70 -1.13 9.49
C ILE A 475 20.51 -1.58 8.27
N GLY A 476 21.20 -0.67 7.60
CA GLY A 476 22.00 -0.99 6.43
C GLY A 476 22.65 0.25 5.83
N GLY A 477 23.67 0.00 5.01
CA GLY A 477 24.33 1.03 4.21
C GLY A 477 25.11 0.39 3.07
N LEU A 478 25.43 1.19 2.05
CA LEU A 478 26.19 0.78 0.88
C LEU A 478 27.18 1.89 0.52
N LEU A 479 28.46 1.54 0.44
CA LEU A 479 29.52 2.41 -0.05
C LEU A 479 29.95 1.91 -1.43
N THR A 480 29.73 2.72 -2.46
CA THR A 480 30.20 2.43 -3.82
C THR A 480 31.23 3.47 -4.21
N SER A 481 32.44 3.06 -4.58
CA SER A 481 33.48 3.95 -5.11
C SER A 481 33.93 3.48 -6.48
N ARG A 482 33.83 4.35 -7.48
CA ARG A 482 34.31 4.12 -8.85
C ARG A 482 35.38 5.14 -9.18
N GLU A 483 36.51 4.67 -9.69
CA GLU A 483 37.60 5.53 -10.15
C GLU A 483 37.97 5.16 -11.59
N THR A 484 37.99 6.17 -12.46
CA THR A 484 38.30 6.06 -13.89
C THR A 484 39.51 6.92 -14.17
N ASN A 485 40.63 6.28 -14.54
CA ASN A 485 41.88 6.95 -14.88
C ASN A 485 42.14 6.81 -16.39
N GLN A 486 42.06 7.93 -17.13
CA GLN A 486 42.38 8.00 -18.55
C GLN A 486 43.66 8.80 -18.75
N THR A 487 44.71 8.16 -19.29
CA THR A 487 45.94 8.85 -19.71
C THR A 487 46.03 8.86 -21.23
N ARG A 488 46.12 10.05 -21.81
CA ARG A 488 46.48 10.27 -23.21
C ARG A 488 47.94 10.75 -23.25
N LYS A 489 48.74 10.26 -24.19
CA LYS A 489 50.14 10.69 -24.37
C LYS A 489 50.54 10.66 -25.83
N VAL A 490 51.45 11.55 -26.21
CA VAL A 490 52.11 11.48 -27.52
C VAL A 490 53.07 10.27 -27.50
N PRO A 491 53.04 9.36 -28.50
CA PRO A 491 53.98 8.25 -28.57
C PRO A 491 55.43 8.78 -28.65
N LEU A 492 56.38 8.01 -28.11
CA LEU A 492 57.79 8.39 -27.88
C LEU A 492 57.97 9.55 -26.89
N LEU A 493 57.41 10.74 -27.16
CA LEU A 493 57.68 11.95 -26.37
C LEU A 493 57.08 11.91 -24.95
N GLY A 494 55.94 11.24 -24.77
CA GLY A 494 55.29 11.08 -23.47
C GLY A 494 56.04 10.18 -22.47
N ASP A 495 57.03 9.41 -22.94
CA ASP A 495 57.79 8.45 -22.11
C ASP A 495 59.20 8.96 -21.74
N ILE A 496 59.57 10.18 -22.17
CA ILE A 496 60.86 10.79 -21.82
C ILE A 496 60.87 11.14 -20.31
N PRO A 497 61.86 10.70 -19.52
CA PRO A 497 61.96 11.09 -18.12
C PRO A 497 62.10 12.62 -17.98
N ILE A 498 61.54 13.20 -16.92
CA ILE A 498 61.53 14.65 -16.60
C ILE A 498 60.71 15.52 -17.57
N LEU A 499 60.61 15.21 -18.86
CA LEU A 499 59.90 16.01 -19.88
C LEU A 499 58.55 15.41 -20.33
N GLY A 500 58.35 14.10 -20.18
CA GLY A 500 57.16 13.40 -20.67
C GLY A 500 55.83 13.89 -20.06
N TRP A 501 55.86 14.51 -18.88
CA TRP A 501 54.66 15.11 -18.28
C TRP A 501 54.05 16.20 -19.16
N LEU A 502 54.87 16.96 -19.89
CA LEU A 502 54.42 17.97 -20.85
C LEU A 502 53.65 17.31 -22.00
N PHE A 503 54.11 16.15 -22.45
CA PHE A 503 53.53 15.38 -23.57
C PHE A 503 52.45 14.36 -23.14
N THR A 504 51.88 14.54 -21.94
CA THR A 504 50.79 13.72 -21.41
C THR A 504 49.60 14.58 -20.95
N SER A 505 48.40 14.01 -21.06
CA SER A 505 47.16 14.53 -20.48
C SER A 505 46.51 13.43 -19.64
N LYS A 506 46.28 13.70 -18.35
CA LYS A 506 45.69 12.78 -17.39
C LYS A 506 44.34 13.29 -16.93
N THR A 507 43.32 12.46 -17.09
CA THR A 507 41.96 12.69 -16.60
C THR A 507 41.63 11.59 -15.58
N THR A 508 41.57 11.97 -14.31
CA THR A 508 41.09 11.13 -13.21
C THR A 508 39.69 11.57 -12.85
N SER A 509 38.72 10.64 -12.86
CA SER A 509 37.36 10.87 -12.38
C SER A 509 37.05 9.86 -11.28
N LYS A 510 36.61 10.35 -10.12
CA LYS A 510 36.24 9.54 -8.97
C LYS A 510 34.83 9.89 -8.53
N SER A 511 33.94 8.89 -8.50
CA SER A 511 32.61 9.01 -7.91
C SER A 511 32.47 8.07 -6.72
N THR A 512 31.98 8.60 -5.60
CA THR A 512 31.74 7.85 -4.37
C THR A 512 30.31 8.11 -3.92
N THR A 513 29.56 7.05 -3.65
CA THR A 513 28.15 7.09 -3.24
C THR A 513 28.00 6.36 -1.92
N ASP A 514 27.58 7.10 -0.90
CA ASP A 514 27.38 6.63 0.47
C ASP A 514 25.86 6.58 0.75
N LEU A 515 25.28 5.39 0.88
CA LEU A 515 23.90 5.18 1.32
C LEU A 515 23.89 4.71 2.77
N VAL A 516 23.05 5.29 3.63
CA VAL A 516 22.78 4.82 4.99
C VAL A 516 21.28 4.89 5.30
N ILE A 517 20.73 3.83 5.88
CA ILE A 517 19.32 3.73 6.26
C ILE A 517 19.20 3.61 7.78
N PHE A 518 18.52 4.58 8.38
CA PHE A 518 18.24 4.67 9.80
C PHE A 518 16.76 4.39 10.09
N ILE A 519 16.47 3.80 11.26
CA ILE A 519 15.09 3.57 11.73
C ILE A 519 14.99 3.92 13.22
N THR A 520 13.91 4.62 13.59
CA THR A 520 13.61 5.07 14.94
C THR A 520 12.15 4.75 15.28
N PRO A 521 11.85 3.74 16.11
CA PRO A 521 10.53 3.54 16.67
C PRO A 521 10.31 4.40 17.91
N THR A 522 9.13 4.99 18.03
CA THR A 522 8.66 5.70 19.23
C THR A 522 7.31 5.12 19.65
N ILE A 523 7.23 4.51 20.82
CA ILE A 523 5.98 4.05 21.42
C ILE A 523 5.19 5.28 21.85
N LEU A 524 3.99 5.44 21.29
CA LEU A 524 3.04 6.46 21.70
C LEU A 524 2.24 5.88 22.87
N ALA A 525 2.58 6.30 24.08
CA ALA A 525 1.83 5.98 25.29
C ALA A 525 0.71 6.99 25.47
N GLU A 526 -0.51 6.48 25.68
CA GLU A 526 -1.70 7.19 26.17
C GLU A 526 -2.25 6.46 27.39
#